data_AF-A0A0Q4B2E2-F1
#
_entry.id   AF-A0A0Q4B2E2-F1
#
_cell.length_a   1.000
_cell.length_b   1.000
_cell.length_c   1.000
_cell.angle_alpha   90.00
_cell.angle_beta   90.00
_cell.angle_gamma   90.00
#
_symmetry.space_group_name_H-M   'P 1'
#
loop_
_entity.id
_entity.type
_entity.pdbx_description
1 polymer ?
#
loop_
_entity_poly.entity_id
_entity_poly.type
_entity_poly.pdbx_seq_one_letter_code
_entity_poly.pdbx_strand_id
1 'polypeptide(L)'
;MASLKSLAKDTAIYGMSSIVGRFLNYLLMPLYTAKIAASTGGYGVVTEVYSYTALLFVILTFGMETTLFRFINREDERDPTRVYTTALIAVGSVGLAFIALVLLGLRGIAGWMGYADHPEYVWMMATAVALDAFQAIPFCYLR
;
A
#
# COMPACT_ATOMS: atom_id res chain seq x y z
N MET A 1 -14.21 32.88 5.30
CA MET A 1 -14.91 31.91 6.18
C MET A 1 -15.44 30.69 5.46
N ALA A 2 -15.97 30.81 4.22
CA ALA A 2 -16.45 29.67 3.44
C ALA A 2 -15.35 28.62 3.12
N SER A 3 -14.12 29.05 2.82
CA SER A 3 -13.02 28.10 2.56
C SER A 3 -12.52 27.38 3.82
N LEU A 4 -12.52 28.02 4.99
CA LEU A 4 -12.13 27.37 6.25
C LEU A 4 -13.15 26.27 6.64
N LYS A 5 -14.44 26.52 6.40
CA LYS A 5 -15.51 25.55 6.66
C LYS A 5 -15.48 24.39 5.68
N SER A 6 -15.19 24.63 4.39
CA SER A 6 -15.02 23.54 3.42
C SER A 6 -13.76 22.73 3.73
N LEU A 7 -12.65 23.40 4.05
CA LEU A 7 -11.39 22.75 4.42
C LEU A 7 -11.55 21.86 5.67
N ALA A 8 -12.25 22.34 6.70
CA ALA A 8 -12.54 21.54 7.88
C ALA A 8 -13.44 20.33 7.57
N LYS A 9 -14.42 20.49 6.66
CA LYS A 9 -15.30 19.39 6.22
C LYS A 9 -14.52 18.34 5.43
N ASP A 10 -13.68 18.76 4.49
CA ASP A 10 -12.87 17.86 3.67
C ASP A 10 -11.82 17.15 4.55
N THR A 11 -11.19 17.87 5.47
CA THR A 11 -10.27 17.29 6.47
C THR A 11 -10.98 16.29 7.38
N ALA A 12 -12.21 16.58 7.81
CA ALA A 12 -12.98 15.65 8.62
C ALA A 12 -13.37 14.41 7.82
N ILE A 13 -13.85 14.52 6.59
CA ILE A 13 -14.31 13.36 5.82
C ILE A 13 -13.13 12.49 5.34
N TYR A 14 -12.13 13.11 4.71
CA TYR A 14 -10.98 12.40 4.15
C TYR A 14 -9.93 12.05 5.21
N GLY A 15 -9.70 12.94 6.18
CA GLY A 15 -8.75 12.69 7.27
C GLY A 15 -9.28 11.73 8.32
N MET A 16 -10.54 11.87 8.76
CA MET A 16 -11.09 11.00 9.80
C MET A 16 -11.25 9.56 9.33
N SER A 17 -11.67 9.33 8.08
CA SER A 17 -11.77 7.96 7.53
C SER A 17 -10.41 7.25 7.54
N SER A 18 -9.34 7.93 7.13
CA SER A 18 -7.97 7.40 7.20
C SER A 18 -7.49 7.17 8.64
N ILE A 19 -7.74 8.12 9.55
CA ILE A 19 -7.30 8.05 10.94
C ILE A 19 -8.04 6.92 11.68
N VAL A 20 -9.35 6.80 11.50
CA VAL A 20 -10.16 5.75 12.14
C VAL A 20 -9.67 4.37 11.72
N GLY A 21 -9.41 4.14 10.43
CA GLY A 21 -8.88 2.85 9.96
C GLY A 21 -7.52 2.49 10.59
N ARG A 22 -6.62 3.47 10.70
CA ARG A 22 -5.31 3.28 11.37
C ARG A 22 -5.46 3.07 12.87
N PHE A 23 -6.37 3.80 13.50
CA PHE A 23 -6.65 3.70 14.93
C PHE A 23 -7.26 2.34 15.30
N LEU A 24 -8.17 1.82 14.47
CA LEU A 24 -8.71 0.47 14.64
C LEU A 24 -7.59 -0.57 14.52
N ASN A 25 -6.70 -0.48 13.53
CA ASN A 25 -5.53 -1.35 13.43
C ASN A 25 -4.64 -1.29 14.68
N TYR A 26 -4.41 -0.09 15.21
CA TYR A 26 -3.66 0.10 16.44
C TYR A 26 -4.34 -0.59 17.64
N LEU A 27 -5.66 -0.50 17.76
CA LEU A 27 -6.43 -1.17 18.83
C LEU A 27 -6.44 -2.70 18.69
N LEU A 28 -6.10 -3.25 17.52
CA LEU A 28 -5.91 -4.68 17.36
C LEU A 28 -4.57 -5.15 17.94
N MET A 29 -3.58 -4.27 18.10
CA MET A 29 -2.28 -4.64 18.67
C MET A 29 -2.41 -5.26 20.08
N PRO A 30 -3.08 -4.64 21.07
CA PRO A 30 -3.30 -5.27 22.39
C PRO A 30 -4.00 -6.63 22.30
N LEU A 31 -4.97 -6.76 21.40
CA LEU A 31 -5.71 -8.01 21.17
C LEU A 31 -4.78 -9.09 20.61
N TYR A 32 -3.98 -8.76 19.60
CA TYR A 32 -3.00 -9.66 19.00
C TYR A 32 -1.96 -10.10 20.03
N THR A 33 -1.39 -9.18 20.81
CA THR A 33 -0.42 -9.53 21.84
C THR A 33 -1.00 -10.32 23.01
N ALA A 34 -2.30 -10.18 23.29
CA ALA A 34 -2.98 -10.91 24.37
C ALA A 34 -3.45 -12.31 23.95
N LYS A 35 -3.86 -12.49 22.69
CA LYS A 35 -4.41 -13.76 22.16
C LYS A 35 -3.39 -14.60 21.43
N ILE A 36 -2.46 -13.99 20.72
CA ILE A 36 -1.31 -14.67 20.12
C ILE A 36 -0.25 -14.70 21.20
N ALA A 37 -0.19 -15.81 21.94
CA ALA A 37 0.73 -15.94 23.05
C ALA A 37 2.16 -15.61 22.57
N ALA A 38 2.84 -14.70 23.26
CA ALA A 38 4.23 -14.33 22.97
C ALA A 38 5.15 -15.57 22.92
N SER A 39 4.79 -16.64 23.63
CA SER A 39 5.47 -17.94 23.65
C SER A 39 5.41 -18.73 22.33
N THR A 40 4.48 -18.43 21.42
CA THR A 40 4.33 -19.13 20.14
C THR A 40 5.04 -18.44 18.98
N GLY A 41 5.57 -17.22 19.17
CA GLY A 41 6.24 -16.45 18.12
C GLY A 41 5.33 -15.95 16.99
N GLY A 42 4.01 -16.18 17.05
CA GLY A 42 3.09 -15.85 15.95
C GLY A 42 3.00 -14.36 15.59
N TYR A 43 3.26 -13.45 16.54
CA TYR A 43 3.34 -12.01 16.23
C TYR A 43 4.62 -11.63 15.47
N GLY A 44 5.66 -12.48 15.55
CA GLY A 44 6.88 -12.36 14.77
C GLY A 44 6.61 -12.48 13.27
N VAL A 45 5.71 -13.37 12.87
CA VAL A 45 5.28 -13.54 11.47
C VAL A 45 4.67 -12.26 10.92
N VAL A 46 3.77 -11.63 11.69
CA VAL A 46 3.16 -10.36 11.30
C VAL A 46 4.23 -9.30 11.11
N THR A 47 5.18 -9.19 12.04
CA THR A 47 6.26 -8.19 11.98
C THR A 47 7.17 -8.40 10.77
N GLU A 48 7.50 -9.66 10.46
CA GLU A 48 8.34 -10.01 9.32
C GLU A 48 7.64 -9.69 7.99
N VAL A 49 6.39 -10.12 7.83
CA VAL A 49 5.57 -9.84 6.64
C VAL A 49 5.43 -8.34 6.40
N TYR A 50 5.16 -7.55 7.45
CA TYR A 50 5.08 -6.08 7.34
C TYR A 50 6.42 -5.44 6.96
N SER A 51 7.54 -6.03 7.36
CA SER A 51 8.88 -5.53 7.01
C SER A 51 9.15 -5.66 5.51
N TYR A 52 8.73 -6.78 4.89
CA TYR A 52 8.82 -6.93 3.44
C TYR A 52 7.89 -5.97 2.70
N THR A 53 6.66 -5.74 3.20
CA THR A 53 5.71 -4.78 2.62
C THR A 53 6.32 -3.39 2.46
N ALA A 54 7.03 -2.89 3.49
CA ALA A 54 7.63 -1.56 3.43
C ALA A 54 8.69 -1.44 2.32
N LEU A 55 9.54 -2.46 2.16
CA LEU A 55 10.55 -2.51 1.11
C LEU A 55 9.91 -2.63 -0.28
N LEU A 56 8.97 -3.56 -0.43
CA LEU A 56 8.28 -3.85 -1.68
C LEU A 56 7.48 -2.63 -2.16
N PHE A 57 6.83 -1.91 -1.26
CA PHE A 57 6.10 -0.68 -1.60
C PHE A 57 7.01 0.35 -2.30
N VAL A 58 8.20 0.60 -1.75
CA VAL A 58 9.17 1.54 -2.35
C VAL A 58 9.58 1.08 -3.76
N ILE A 59 9.81 -0.23 -3.94
CA ILE A 59 10.20 -0.81 -5.23
C ILE A 59 9.05 -0.72 -6.24
N LEU A 60 7.83 -1.10 -5.84
CA LEU A 60 6.66 -1.16 -6.72
C LEU A 60 6.15 0.21 -7.14
N THR A 61 6.32 1.23 -6.29
CA THR A 61 5.97 2.61 -6.63
C THR A 61 7.07 3.29 -7.45
N PHE A 62 8.34 2.84 -7.31
CA PHE A 62 9.52 3.32 -8.06
C PHE A 62 9.64 4.85 -8.20
N GLY A 63 9.16 5.61 -7.21
CA GLY A 63 9.20 7.08 -7.23
C GLY A 63 8.21 7.74 -8.20
N MET A 64 7.16 7.03 -8.63
CA MET A 64 6.16 7.59 -9.54
C MET A 64 5.32 8.71 -8.94
N GLU A 65 5.13 8.72 -7.62
CA GLU A 65 4.44 9.83 -6.94
C GLU A 65 5.13 11.17 -7.20
N THR A 66 6.44 11.24 -6.97
CA THR A 66 7.22 12.48 -7.18
C THR A 66 7.31 12.85 -8.65
N THR A 67 7.41 11.84 -9.52
CA THR A 67 7.43 12.02 -10.98
C THR A 67 6.10 12.60 -11.47
N LEU A 68 4.97 11.99 -11.09
CA LEU A 68 3.63 12.47 -11.43
C LEU A 68 3.43 13.91 -10.97
N PHE A 69 3.71 14.20 -9.69
CA PHE A 69 3.54 15.53 -9.13
C PHE A 69 4.39 16.58 -9.86
N ARG A 70 5.60 16.22 -10.27
CA ARG A 70 6.47 17.12 -11.04
C ARG A 70 5.93 17.39 -12.43
N PHE A 71 5.47 16.36 -13.15
CA PHE A 71 5.07 16.51 -14.56
C PHE A 71 3.68 17.10 -14.73
N ILE A 72 2.75 16.80 -13.82
CA ILE A 72 1.37 17.30 -13.92
C ILE A 72 1.27 18.82 -13.68
N ASN A 73 2.18 19.38 -12.89
CA ASN A 73 2.22 20.79 -12.52
C ASN A 73 3.13 21.64 -13.43
N ARG A 74 3.60 21.11 -14.56
CA ARG A 74 4.42 21.87 -15.50
C ARG A 74 3.55 22.81 -16.34
N GLU A 75 3.96 24.07 -16.44
CA GLU A 75 3.24 25.09 -17.23
C GLU A 75 3.20 24.78 -18.74
N ASP A 76 4.16 23.98 -19.23
CA ASP A 76 4.23 23.53 -20.62
C ASP A 76 3.47 22.23 -20.90
N GLU A 77 2.89 21.58 -19.88
CA GLU A 77 2.17 20.33 -20.06
C GLU A 77 0.79 20.56 -20.70
N ARG A 78 0.61 19.99 -21.90
CA ARG A 78 -0.61 20.13 -22.68
C ARG A 78 -1.66 19.09 -22.31
N ASP A 79 -1.27 17.96 -21.72
CA ASP A 79 -2.19 16.88 -21.37
C ASP A 79 -1.88 16.25 -19.99
N PRO A 80 -2.30 16.91 -18.89
CA PRO A 80 -2.19 16.39 -17.53
C PRO A 80 -2.86 15.03 -17.33
N THR A 81 -3.95 14.77 -18.06
CA THR A 81 -4.69 13.50 -17.98
C THR A 81 -3.86 12.35 -18.52
N ARG A 82 -3.15 12.55 -19.63
CA ARG A 82 -2.24 11.54 -20.17
C ARG A 82 -1.10 11.20 -19.22
N VAL A 83 -0.52 12.19 -18.53
CA VAL A 83 0.53 11.96 -17.52
C VAL A 83 0.00 11.08 -16.39
N TYR A 84 -1.19 11.41 -15.87
CA TYR A 84 -1.86 10.62 -14.84
C TYR A 84 -2.15 9.19 -15.29
N THR A 85 -2.78 9.00 -16.45
CA THR A 85 -3.11 7.65 -16.97
C THR A 85 -1.85 6.83 -17.24
N THR A 86 -0.78 7.46 -17.73
CA THR A 86 0.50 6.77 -17.96
C THR A 86 1.10 6.30 -16.64
N ALA A 87 1.09 7.14 -15.59
CA ALA A 87 1.56 6.75 -14.27
C ALA A 87 0.73 5.61 -13.67
N LEU A 88 -0.59 5.67 -13.81
CA LEU A 88 -1.52 4.66 -13.31
C LEU A 88 -1.30 3.30 -14.00
N ILE A 89 -1.14 3.30 -15.32
CA ILE A 89 -0.86 2.09 -16.11
C ILE A 89 0.53 1.54 -15.77
N ALA A 90 1.53 2.40 -15.60
CA ALA A 90 2.88 1.97 -15.27
C ALA A 90 2.93 1.25 -13.91
N VAL A 91 2.42 1.87 -12.85
CA VAL A 91 2.39 1.25 -11.52
C VAL A 91 1.45 0.04 -11.48
N GLY A 92 0.28 0.14 -12.13
CA GLY A 92 -0.68 -0.96 -12.19
C GLY A 92 -0.14 -2.19 -12.93
N SER A 93 0.57 -2.00 -14.04
CA SER A 93 1.18 -3.10 -14.81
C SER A 93 2.32 -3.77 -14.04
N VAL A 94 3.18 -2.98 -13.38
CA VAL A 94 4.24 -3.50 -12.49
C VAL A 94 3.63 -4.27 -11.31
N GLY A 95 2.60 -3.73 -10.66
CA GLY A 95 1.89 -4.39 -9.56
C GLY A 95 1.22 -5.70 -9.98
N LEU A 96 0.54 -5.72 -11.12
CA LEU A 96 -0.07 -6.94 -11.67
C LEU A 96 0.99 -7.99 -12.04
N ALA A 97 2.08 -7.58 -12.69
CA ALA A 97 3.18 -8.48 -13.01
C ALA A 97 3.81 -9.06 -11.74
N PHE A 98 4.00 -8.24 -10.70
CA PHE A 98 4.50 -8.68 -9.40
C PHE A 98 3.57 -9.72 -8.75
N ILE A 99 2.26 -9.45 -8.68
CA ILE A 99 1.28 -10.42 -8.15
C ILE A 99 1.36 -11.74 -8.94
N ALA A 100 1.36 -11.66 -10.27
CA ALA A 100 1.44 -12.85 -11.12
C ALA A 100 2.72 -13.67 -10.85
N LEU A 101 3.87 -13.01 -10.74
CA LEU A 101 5.15 -13.67 -10.42
C LEU A 101 5.12 -14.34 -9.05
N VAL A 102 4.57 -13.67 -8.03
CA VAL A 102 4.45 -14.25 -6.68
C VAL A 102 3.51 -15.46 -6.69
N LEU A 103 2.37 -15.38 -7.38
CA LEU A 103 1.42 -16.48 -7.46
C LEU A 103 1.98 -17.70 -8.19
N LEU A 104 2.75 -17.49 -9.26
CA LEU A 104 3.43 -18.58 -9.99
C LEU A 104 4.48 -19.29 -9.11
N GLY A 105 5.18 -18.53 -8.26
CA GLY A 105 6.21 -19.04 -7.34
C GLY A 105 5.73 -19.32 -5.92
N LEU A 106 4.41 -19.27 -5.65
CA LEU A 106 3.87 -19.06 -4.30
C LEU A 106 4.40 -20.06 -3.27
N ARG A 107 4.37 -21.35 -3.58
CA ARG A 107 4.82 -22.40 -2.66
C ARG A 107 6.32 -22.33 -2.40
N GLY A 108 7.11 -21.98 -3.41
CA GLY A 108 8.56 -21.84 -3.29
C GLY A 108 8.93 -20.64 -2.42
N ILE A 109 8.29 -19.50 -2.67
CA ILE A 109 8.50 -18.27 -1.88
C ILE A 109 8.06 -18.50 -0.44
N ALA A 110 6.87 -19.08 -0.21
CA ALA A 110 6.37 -19.40 1.12
C ALA A 110 7.31 -20.36 1.86
N GLY A 111 7.83 -21.39 1.19
CA GLY A 111 8.83 -22.29 1.78
C GLY A 111 10.14 -21.59 2.16
N TRP A 112 10.64 -20.69 1.30
CA TRP A 112 11.87 -19.93 1.56
C TRP A 112 11.73 -18.96 2.74
N MET A 113 10.53 -18.41 2.93
CA MET A 113 10.19 -17.55 4.07
C MET A 113 9.87 -18.34 5.35
N GLY A 114 9.88 -19.68 5.30
CA GLY A 114 9.53 -20.52 6.46
C GLY A 114 8.02 -20.69 6.71
N TYR A 115 7.19 -20.30 5.75
CA TYR A 115 5.72 -20.35 5.78
C TYR A 115 5.13 -21.38 4.79
N ALA A 116 5.81 -22.51 4.58
CA ALA A 116 5.39 -23.52 3.60
C ALA A 116 3.94 -24.01 3.79
N ASP A 117 3.50 -24.14 5.05
CA ASP A 117 2.14 -24.55 5.43
C ASP A 117 1.12 -23.40 5.37
N HIS A 118 1.60 -22.16 5.24
CA HIS A 118 0.79 -20.94 5.21
C HIS A 118 1.12 -20.03 4.01
N PRO A 119 0.96 -20.51 2.76
CA PRO A 119 1.17 -19.69 1.57
C PRO A 119 0.23 -18.48 1.51
N GLU A 120 -0.85 -18.48 2.28
CA GLU A 120 -1.77 -17.36 2.41
C GLU A 120 -1.14 -16.06 2.86
N TYR A 121 -0.14 -16.12 3.73
CA TYR A 121 0.53 -14.91 4.20
C TYR A 121 1.25 -14.19 3.05
N VAL A 122 1.84 -14.95 2.13
CA VAL A 122 2.63 -14.42 1.02
C VAL A 122 1.73 -13.82 -0.06
N TRP A 123 0.68 -14.51 -0.50
CA TRP A 123 -0.19 -13.96 -1.56
C TRP A 123 -1.03 -12.79 -1.06
N MET A 124 -1.48 -12.82 0.21
CA MET A 124 -2.18 -11.69 0.83
C MET A 124 -1.27 -10.46 0.92
N MET A 125 -0.03 -10.63 1.42
CA MET A 125 0.97 -9.57 1.46
C MET A 125 1.24 -8.99 0.07
N ALA A 126 1.51 -9.85 -0.92
CA ALA A 126 1.85 -9.42 -2.27
C ALA A 126 0.68 -8.66 -2.94
N THR A 127 -0.55 -9.11 -2.71
CA THR A 127 -1.74 -8.42 -3.23
C THR A 127 -1.95 -7.08 -2.52
N ALA A 128 -1.85 -7.05 -1.20
CA ALA A 128 -2.02 -5.83 -0.42
C ALA A 128 -1.00 -4.75 -0.82
N VAL A 129 0.29 -5.09 -0.87
CA VAL A 129 1.34 -4.11 -1.21
C VAL A 129 1.23 -3.59 -2.65
N ALA A 130 0.80 -4.44 -3.59
CA ALA A 130 0.58 -4.03 -4.98
C ALA A 130 -0.63 -3.08 -5.09
N LEU A 131 -1.69 -3.32 -4.32
CA LEU A 131 -2.84 -2.41 -4.24
C LEU A 131 -2.45 -1.09 -3.57
N ASP A 132 -1.66 -1.11 -2.51
CA ASP A 132 -1.15 0.10 -1.85
C ASP A 132 -0.31 0.94 -2.82
N ALA A 133 0.61 0.31 -3.56
CA ALA A 133 1.41 0.98 -4.59
C ALA A 133 0.53 1.59 -5.69
N PHE A 134 -0.50 0.86 -6.15
CA PHE A 134 -1.45 1.38 -7.13
C PHE A 134 -2.25 2.58 -6.60
N GLN A 135 -2.75 2.50 -5.35
CA GLN A 135 -3.52 3.58 -4.72
C GLN A 135 -2.70 4.83 -4.44
N ALA A 136 -1.37 4.71 -4.29
CA ALA A 136 -0.48 5.86 -4.11
C ALA A 136 -0.61 6.88 -5.26
N ILE A 137 -0.89 6.43 -6.49
CA ILE A 137 -1.02 7.29 -7.66
C ILE A 137 -2.31 8.14 -7.64
N PRO A 138 -3.52 7.58 -7.49
CA PRO A 138 -4.74 8.37 -7.28
C PRO A 138 -4.65 9.30 -6.06
N PHE A 139 -4.05 8.86 -4.95
CA PHE A 139 -3.89 9.71 -3.78
C PHE A 139 -2.92 10.87 -4.02
N CYS A 140 -1.87 10.66 -4.81
CA CYS A 140 -0.98 11.73 -5.24
C CYS A 140 -1.70 12.74 -6.15
N TYR A 141 -2.63 12.30 -6.99
CA TYR A 141 -3.42 13.18 -7.86
C TYR A 141 -4.44 14.02 -7.08
N LEU A 142 -4.97 13.50 -5.97
CA LEU A 142 -5.90 14.22 -5.10
C LEU A 142 -5.23 15.22 -4.14
N ARG A 143 -3.90 15.18 -4.01
CA ARG A 143 -3.11 16.08 -3.15
C ARG A 143 -2.64 17.30 -3.91
#